data_AF-A0A6A1VK39-F1
#
_entry.id   AF-A0A6A1VK39-F1
#
_cell.length_a   1.000
_cell.length_b   1.000
_cell.length_c   1.000
_cell.angle_alpha   90.00
_cell.angle_beta   90.00
_cell.angle_gamma   90.00
#
_symmetry.space_group_name_H-M   'P 1'
#
loop_
_entity.id
_entity.type
_entity.pdbx_description
1 polymer ?
#
loop_
_entity_poly.entity_id
_entity_poly.type
_entity_poly.pdbx_seq_one_letter_code
_entity_poly.pdbx_strand_id
1 'polypeptide(L)'
;MAKSYHQFKGRLHEHYKKKGGGNKEVAIRHPHPNMDEDTWVKLCDMFADPKYEEKCKVNTENRKGLTIFHTAGTRTFARYRKVLEKMRELQEQAISDGRSYNDIDILHQVLGPKPGYVRGLGRAVKPSRSSGSTSTSVARQLREAQMEIDRLKAKREAENRAGSRDGAHAS
;
A
#
# COMPACT_ATOMS: atom_id res chain seq x y z
N MET A 1 3.84 -1.96 21.35
CA MET A 1 2.94 -2.43 20.28
C MET A 1 1.89 -1.35 20.00
N ALA A 2 1.93 -0.70 18.83
CA ALA A 2 0.91 0.29 18.48
C ALA A 2 -0.43 -0.44 18.20
N LYS A 3 -1.44 -0.18 19.02
CA LYS A 3 -2.79 -0.76 18.85
C LYS A 3 -3.36 -0.25 17.53
N SER A 4 -3.47 -1.12 16.53
CA SER A 4 -4.05 -0.80 15.22
C SER A 4 -5.42 -0.11 15.38
N TYR A 5 -5.67 0.96 14.62
CA TYR A 5 -6.95 1.68 14.57
C TYR A 5 -8.16 0.74 14.38
N HIS A 6 -7.98 -0.38 13.66
CA HIS A 6 -9.04 -1.37 13.47
C HIS A 6 -9.45 -2.12 14.75
N GLN A 7 -8.54 -2.24 15.72
CA GLN A 7 -8.86 -2.82 17.03
C GLN A 7 -9.56 -1.81 17.94
N PHE A 8 -9.47 -0.51 17.65
CA PHE A 8 -10.04 0.53 18.49
C PHE A 8 -11.57 0.49 18.49
N LYS A 9 -12.22 0.45 17.31
CA LYS A 9 -13.68 0.34 17.22
C LYS A 9 -14.22 -0.94 17.89
N GLY A 10 -13.49 -2.05 17.80
CA GLY A 10 -13.82 -3.29 18.50
C GLY A 10 -13.86 -3.13 20.01
N ARG A 11 -12.80 -2.53 20.59
CA ARG A 11 -12.72 -2.24 22.03
C ARG A 11 -13.83 -1.30 22.51
N LEU A 12 -14.19 -0.29 21.72
CA LEU A 12 -15.28 0.62 22.05
C LEU A 12 -16.62 -0.13 22.13
N HIS A 13 -16.87 -1.03 21.17
CA HIS A 13 -18.08 -1.85 21.18
C HIS A 13 -18.09 -2.88 22.32
N GLU A 14 -16.93 -3.43 22.70
CA GLU A 14 -16.80 -4.28 23.91
C GLU A 14 -17.11 -3.50 25.19
N HIS A 15 -16.58 -2.27 25.31
CA HIS A 15 -16.87 -1.38 26.45
C HIS A 15 -18.35 -1.04 26.51
N TYR A 16 -18.96 -0.71 25.36
CA TYR A 16 -20.41 -0.49 25.23
C TYR A 16 -21.22 -1.68 25.76
N LYS A 17 -20.87 -2.91 25.34
CA LYS A 17 -21.55 -4.13 25.83
C LYS A 17 -21.33 -4.36 27.32
N LYS A 18 -20.09 -4.20 27.80
CA LYS A 18 -19.73 -4.45 29.21
C LYS A 18 -20.37 -3.45 30.16
N LYS A 19 -20.51 -2.19 29.76
CA LYS A 19 -21.06 -1.11 30.60
C LYS A 19 -22.56 -0.93 30.41
N GLY A 20 -23.07 -1.06 29.19
CA GLY A 20 -24.48 -0.88 28.89
C GLY A 20 -25.34 -2.14 29.03
N GLY A 21 -24.75 -3.34 29.00
CA GLY A 21 -25.51 -4.59 29.04
C GLY A 21 -26.51 -4.76 27.88
N GLY A 22 -26.30 -4.04 26.77
CA GLY A 22 -27.25 -3.95 25.66
C GLY A 22 -28.21 -2.76 25.72
N ASN A 23 -28.22 -1.99 26.82
CA ASN A 23 -28.98 -0.74 26.93
C ASN A 23 -28.08 0.47 26.63
N LYS A 24 -28.49 1.24 25.62
CA LYS A 24 -27.83 2.48 25.19
C LYS A 24 -27.74 3.52 26.30
N GLU A 25 -28.82 3.72 27.05
CA GLU A 25 -28.91 4.78 28.07
C GLU A 25 -27.94 4.53 29.24
N VAL A 26 -27.75 3.27 29.58
CA VAL A 26 -26.76 2.86 30.60
C VAL A 26 -25.34 3.01 30.06
N ALA A 27 -25.11 2.67 28.78
CA ALA A 27 -23.80 2.83 28.15
C ALA A 27 -23.35 4.30 28.07
N ILE A 28 -24.28 5.22 27.78
CA ILE A 28 -23.99 6.67 27.68
C ILE A 28 -23.43 7.22 29.00
N ARG A 29 -23.93 6.77 30.15
CA ARG A 29 -23.45 7.18 31.49
C ARG A 29 -22.05 6.66 31.83
N HIS A 30 -21.47 5.81 30.99
CA HIS A 30 -20.14 5.25 31.17
C HIS A 30 -19.25 5.46 29.93
N PRO A 31 -18.86 6.72 29.64
CA PRO A 31 -17.96 7.04 28.53
C PRO A 31 -16.67 6.23 28.55
N HIS A 32 -16.12 5.96 27.37
CA HIS A 32 -14.83 5.29 27.27
C HIS A 32 -13.69 6.27 27.66
N PRO A 33 -12.69 5.88 28.48
CA PRO A 33 -11.68 6.80 29.06
C PRO A 33 -10.87 7.64 28.07
N ASN A 34 -10.76 7.17 26.82
CA ASN A 34 -9.99 7.82 25.75
C ASN A 34 -10.91 8.45 24.69
N MET A 35 -12.11 8.89 25.07
CA MET A 35 -13.11 9.46 24.16
C MET A 35 -13.83 10.60 24.85
N ASP A 36 -14.16 11.64 24.08
CA ASP A 36 -15.09 12.68 24.52
C ASP A 36 -16.53 12.15 24.64
N GLU A 37 -17.30 12.77 25.52
CA GLU A 37 -18.67 12.35 25.85
C GLU A 37 -19.61 12.47 24.64
N ASP A 38 -19.51 13.56 23.88
CA ASP A 38 -20.35 13.81 22.71
C ASP A 38 -20.12 12.77 21.60
N THR A 39 -18.86 12.42 21.33
CA THR A 39 -18.52 11.35 20.37
C THR A 39 -18.95 9.99 20.90
N TRP A 40 -18.84 9.75 22.21
CA TRP A 40 -19.31 8.51 22.83
C TRP A 40 -20.82 8.32 22.66
N VAL A 41 -21.62 9.36 22.86
CA VAL A 41 -23.08 9.34 22.65
C VAL A 41 -23.41 8.93 21.21
N LYS A 42 -22.79 9.58 20.22
CA LYS A 42 -22.99 9.25 18.79
C LYS A 42 -22.62 7.81 18.46
N LEU A 43 -21.57 7.27 19.10
CA LEU A 43 -21.18 5.87 18.92
C LEU A 43 -22.17 4.91 19.57
N CYS A 44 -22.70 5.26 20.74
CA CYS A 44 -23.75 4.49 21.40
C CYS A 44 -25.03 4.43 20.55
N ASP A 45 -25.42 5.55 19.90
CA ASP A 45 -26.52 5.56 18.92
C ASP A 45 -26.24 4.62 17.75
N MET A 46 -25.05 4.68 17.16
CA MET A 46 -24.65 3.76 16.07
C MET A 46 -24.63 2.29 16.52
N PHE A 47 -24.21 1.99 17.74
CA PHE A 47 -24.18 0.62 18.26
C PHE A 47 -25.58 0.08 18.60
N ALA A 48 -26.51 0.96 18.97
CA ALA A 48 -27.90 0.61 19.24
C ALA A 48 -28.77 0.55 17.98
N ASP A 49 -28.28 1.02 16.83
CA ASP A 49 -28.99 0.92 15.56
C ASP A 49 -29.21 -0.57 15.19
N PRO A 50 -30.48 -1.03 15.05
CA PRO A 50 -30.79 -2.41 14.69
C PRO A 50 -30.11 -2.87 13.41
N LYS A 51 -29.97 -1.96 12.43
CA LYS A 51 -29.31 -2.26 11.14
C LYS A 51 -27.83 -2.53 11.32
N TYR A 52 -27.18 -1.82 12.25
CA TYR A 52 -25.79 -2.07 12.60
C TYR A 52 -25.63 -3.41 13.31
N GLU A 53 -26.52 -3.72 14.26
CA GLU A 53 -26.50 -4.97 15.01
C GLU A 53 -26.67 -6.18 14.10
N GLU A 54 -27.65 -6.15 13.19
CA GLU A 54 -27.88 -7.20 12.19
C GLU A 54 -26.64 -7.42 11.32
N LYS A 55 -26.04 -6.34 10.80
CA LYS A 55 -24.81 -6.42 10.01
C LYS A 55 -23.65 -7.04 10.79
N CYS A 56 -23.52 -6.74 12.08
CA CYS A 56 -22.50 -7.33 12.93
C CYS A 56 -22.75 -8.84 13.16
N LYS A 57 -24.01 -9.25 13.37
CA LYS A 57 -24.40 -10.67 13.50
C LYS A 57 -24.07 -11.44 12.22
N VAL A 58 -24.54 -10.96 11.07
CA VAL A 58 -24.26 -11.55 9.75
C VAL A 58 -22.76 -11.64 9.48
N ASN A 59 -21.99 -10.58 9.73
CA ASN A 59 -20.54 -10.63 9.55
C ASN A 59 -19.83 -11.62 10.48
N THR A 60 -20.35 -11.84 11.69
CA THR A 60 -19.81 -12.82 12.63
C THR A 60 -20.05 -14.24 12.13
N GLU A 61 -21.27 -14.53 11.68
CA GLU A 61 -21.62 -15.84 11.09
C GLU A 61 -20.84 -16.09 9.79
N ASN A 62 -20.74 -15.09 8.91
CA ASN A 62 -19.92 -15.18 7.69
C ASN A 62 -18.45 -15.48 7.98
N ARG A 63 -17.91 -14.94 9.09
CA ARG A 63 -16.54 -15.23 9.53
C ARG A 63 -16.38 -16.66 10.04
N LYS A 64 -17.38 -17.21 10.73
CA LYS A 64 -17.38 -18.62 11.17
C LYS A 64 -17.41 -19.58 9.98
N GLY A 65 -18.16 -19.23 8.93
CA GLY A 65 -18.21 -19.99 7.67
C GLY A 65 -16.97 -19.84 6.78
N LEU A 66 -15.99 -19.00 7.14
CA LEU A 66 -14.78 -18.79 6.35
C LEU A 66 -13.77 -19.92 6.61
N THR A 67 -13.88 -21.01 5.85
CA THR A 67 -12.99 -22.18 5.94
C THR A 67 -11.67 -21.99 5.17
N ILE A 68 -11.66 -21.14 4.15
CA ILE A 68 -10.49 -20.91 3.28
C ILE A 68 -10.01 -19.47 3.42
N PHE A 69 -8.80 -19.28 3.93
CA PHE A 69 -8.16 -17.97 4.04
C PHE A 69 -7.44 -17.59 2.74
N HIS A 70 -8.12 -16.85 1.85
CA HIS A 70 -7.50 -16.31 0.64
C HIS A 70 -6.98 -14.86 0.82
N THR A 71 -5.93 -14.49 0.09
CA THR A 71 -5.33 -13.13 0.12
C THR A 71 -5.81 -12.25 -1.04
N ALA A 72 -6.86 -12.66 -1.75
CA ALA A 72 -7.42 -11.94 -2.91
C ALA A 72 -8.20 -10.66 -2.54
N GLY A 73 -8.36 -10.38 -1.24
CA GLY A 73 -9.07 -9.21 -0.75
C GLY A 73 -10.56 -9.27 -1.05
N THR A 74 -11.12 -8.20 -1.61
CA THR A 74 -12.55 -8.10 -1.96
C THR A 74 -12.94 -8.81 -3.26
N ARG A 75 -12.01 -9.54 -3.89
CA ARG A 75 -12.29 -10.27 -5.13
C ARG A 75 -12.98 -11.58 -4.81
N THR A 76 -14.08 -11.86 -5.51
CA THR A 76 -14.71 -13.18 -5.48
C THR A 76 -13.74 -14.23 -6.04
N PHE A 77 -13.93 -15.50 -5.66
CA PHE A 77 -13.07 -16.58 -6.15
C PHE A 77 -13.09 -16.69 -7.68
N ALA A 78 -14.25 -16.50 -8.31
CA ALA A 78 -14.38 -16.47 -9.77
C ALA A 78 -13.55 -15.34 -10.39
N ARG A 79 -13.59 -14.14 -9.80
CA ARG A 79 -12.79 -13.00 -10.27
C ARG A 79 -11.29 -13.23 -10.06
N TYR A 80 -10.93 -13.93 -8.98
CA TYR A 80 -9.55 -14.30 -8.71
C TYR A 80 -9.02 -15.34 -9.70
N ARG A 81 -9.80 -16.37 -10.05
CA ARG A 81 -9.44 -17.35 -11.09
C ARG A 81 -9.18 -16.67 -12.43
N LYS A 82 -10.11 -15.82 -12.90
CA LYS A 82 -9.96 -15.08 -14.16
C LYS A 82 -8.68 -14.23 -14.21
N VAL A 83 -8.30 -13.66 -13.07
CA VAL A 83 -7.05 -12.91 -12.95
C VAL A 83 -5.83 -13.82 -13.13
N LEU A 84 -5.83 -15.00 -12.51
CA LEU A 84 -4.73 -15.98 -12.65
C LEU A 84 -4.65 -16.55 -14.07
N GLU A 85 -5.80 -16.82 -14.70
CA GLU A 85 -5.87 -17.26 -16.11
C GLU A 85 -5.22 -16.23 -17.02
N LYS A 86 -5.60 -14.95 -16.89
CA LYS A 86 -5.00 -13.87 -17.69
C LYS A 86 -3.50 -13.68 -17.45
N MET A 87 -3.01 -13.94 -16.24
CA MET A 87 -1.56 -13.92 -15.96
C MET A 87 -0.84 -15.05 -16.68
N ARG A 88 -1.42 -16.27 -16.68
CA ARG A 88 -0.88 -17.43 -17.38
C ARG A 88 -0.84 -17.20 -18.89
N GLU A 89 -1.92 -16.68 -19.47
CA GLU A 89 -2.00 -16.35 -20.91
C GLU A 89 -0.90 -15.37 -21.34
N LEU A 90 -0.66 -14.31 -20.56
CA LEU A 90 0.42 -13.36 -20.85
C LEU A 90 1.81 -14.00 -20.74
N GLN A 91 2.00 -14.93 -19.80
CA GLN A 91 3.25 -15.65 -19.64
C GLN A 91 3.50 -16.59 -20.83
N GLU A 92 2.48 -17.30 -21.30
CA GLU A 92 2.54 -18.17 -22.47
C GLU A 92 2.83 -17.37 -23.76
N GLN A 93 2.16 -16.23 -23.94
CA GLN A 93 2.41 -15.34 -25.08
C GLN A 93 3.85 -14.81 -25.09
N ALA A 94 4.38 -14.45 -23.91
CA ALA A 94 5.75 -13.94 -23.80
C ALA A 94 6.78 -14.99 -24.21
N ILE A 95 6.59 -16.23 -23.76
CA ILE A 95 7.43 -17.37 -24.16
C ILE A 95 7.39 -17.54 -25.68
N SER A 96 6.20 -17.46 -26.29
CA SER A 96 6.03 -17.54 -27.76
C SER A 96 6.73 -16.39 -28.49
N ASP A 97 6.70 -15.18 -27.95
CA ASP A 97 7.31 -13.98 -28.54
C ASP A 97 8.83 -13.90 -28.29
N GLY A 98 9.42 -14.90 -27.62
CA GLY A 98 10.84 -14.89 -27.20
C GLY A 98 11.16 -13.82 -26.14
N ARG A 99 10.15 -13.28 -25.47
CA ARG A 99 10.29 -12.28 -24.41
C ARG A 99 10.17 -12.93 -23.04
N SER A 100 10.99 -12.47 -22.10
CA SER A 100 10.84 -12.78 -20.69
C SER A 100 10.17 -11.58 -20.01
N TYR A 101 8.96 -11.77 -19.46
CA TYR A 101 8.41 -10.80 -18.50
C TYR A 101 8.82 -11.18 -17.09
N ASN A 102 9.11 -10.17 -16.26
CA ASN A 102 9.18 -10.36 -14.82
C ASN A 102 7.74 -10.53 -14.28
N ASP A 103 7.56 -11.34 -13.23
CA ASP A 103 6.25 -11.56 -12.57
C ASP A 103 5.57 -10.23 -12.21
N ILE A 104 6.37 -9.21 -11.86
CA ILE A 104 5.90 -7.85 -11.53
C ILE A 104 5.26 -7.16 -12.75
N ASP A 105 5.80 -7.35 -13.95
CA ASP A 105 5.31 -6.70 -15.17
C ASP A 105 3.97 -7.29 -15.61
N ILE A 106 3.87 -8.63 -15.59
CA ILE A 106 2.62 -9.35 -15.82
C ILE A 106 1.55 -8.86 -14.84
N LEU A 107 1.93 -8.71 -13.57
CA LEU A 107 1.06 -8.27 -12.50
C LEU A 107 0.54 -6.85 -12.70
N HIS A 108 1.40 -5.92 -13.11
CA HIS A 108 1.01 -4.56 -13.46
C HIS A 108 0.09 -4.53 -14.68
N GLN A 109 0.32 -5.38 -15.68
CA GLN A 109 -0.53 -5.45 -16.87
C GLN A 109 -1.93 -6.01 -16.58
N VAL A 110 -2.04 -7.01 -15.70
CA VAL A 110 -3.34 -7.64 -15.35
C VAL A 110 -4.08 -6.86 -14.25
N LEU A 111 -3.38 -6.38 -13.21
CA LEU A 111 -4.00 -5.77 -12.03
C LEU A 111 -3.93 -4.25 -11.98
N GLY A 112 -3.18 -3.64 -12.90
CA GLY A 112 -2.77 -2.25 -12.83
C GLY A 112 -1.63 -2.03 -11.82
N PRO A 113 -0.79 -1.00 -12.01
CA PRO A 113 0.20 -0.60 -11.02
C PRO A 113 -0.48 -0.23 -9.70
N LYS A 114 0.00 -0.76 -8.58
CA LYS A 114 -0.52 -0.45 -7.24
C LYS A 114 0.60 -0.06 -6.27
N PRO A 115 0.45 1.08 -5.56
CA PRO A 115 1.34 1.39 -4.46
C PRO A 115 1.07 0.42 -3.28
N GLY A 116 2.07 -0.36 -2.88
CA GLY A 116 2.00 -1.27 -1.72
C GLY A 116 2.02 -2.76 -2.08
N TYR A 117 1.48 -3.61 -1.19
CA TYR A 117 1.49 -5.07 -1.39
C TYR A 117 0.53 -5.49 -2.49
N VAL A 118 1.00 -6.36 -3.40
CA VAL A 118 0.10 -6.94 -4.39
C VAL A 118 -0.67 -8.11 -3.78
N ARG A 119 -1.99 -7.97 -3.77
CA ARG A 119 -2.93 -8.95 -3.23
C ARG A 119 -3.11 -10.09 -4.23
N GLY A 120 -2.95 -11.33 -3.76
CA GLY A 120 -3.12 -12.53 -4.60
C GLY A 120 -1.85 -13.35 -4.88
N LEU A 121 -0.72 -13.06 -4.24
CA LEU A 121 0.52 -13.85 -4.39
C LEU A 121 0.88 -14.63 -3.12
N GLY A 122 -0.13 -15.06 -2.35
CA GLY A 122 0.10 -15.66 -1.03
C GLY A 122 0.62 -14.63 -0.01
N ARG A 123 1.33 -15.09 1.04
CA ARG A 123 1.94 -14.19 2.04
C ARG A 123 3.22 -13.59 1.43
N ALA A 124 3.24 -12.26 1.31
CA ALA A 124 4.46 -11.44 1.29
C ALA A 124 5.30 -11.33 0.01
N VAL A 125 4.73 -11.33 -1.20
CA VAL A 125 5.44 -10.72 -2.34
C VAL A 125 5.25 -9.20 -2.29
N LYS A 126 6.27 -8.50 -1.79
CA LYS A 126 6.35 -7.03 -1.81
C LYS A 126 6.93 -6.66 -3.18
N PRO A 127 6.19 -6.02 -4.09
CA PRO A 127 6.79 -5.52 -5.33
C PRO A 127 7.91 -4.56 -4.94
N SER A 128 9.01 -4.53 -5.73
CA SER A 128 10.05 -3.53 -5.52
C SER A 128 9.36 -2.16 -5.50
N ARG A 129 9.63 -1.35 -4.47
CA ARG A 129 9.06 -0.01 -4.41
C ARG A 129 9.46 0.66 -5.70
N SER A 130 8.51 1.03 -6.56
CA SER A 130 8.80 2.10 -7.51
C SER A 130 9.29 3.25 -6.65
N SER A 131 10.52 3.69 -6.92
CA SER A 131 11.21 4.72 -6.17
C SER A 131 10.33 5.96 -6.13
N GLY A 132 9.53 6.10 -5.07
CA GLY A 132 8.44 7.06 -5.04
C GLY A 132 8.10 7.46 -3.62
N SER A 133 8.35 8.73 -3.33
CA SER A 133 7.98 9.47 -2.11
C SER A 133 8.87 9.36 -0.88
N THR A 134 10.17 9.23 -1.07
CA THR A 134 11.11 9.97 -0.21
C THR A 134 12.21 10.46 -1.12
N SER A 135 12.39 11.79 -1.21
CA SER A 135 13.48 12.45 -1.96
C SER A 135 13.17 13.04 -3.35
N THR A 136 12.16 13.90 -3.47
CA THR A 136 12.20 14.90 -4.56
C THR A 136 13.39 15.85 -4.40
N SER A 137 13.83 16.10 -3.16
CA SER A 137 14.97 16.95 -2.83
C SER A 137 16.33 16.34 -3.22
N VAL A 138 16.69 15.16 -2.70
CA VAL A 138 18.02 14.57 -2.98
C VAL A 138 18.12 14.11 -4.43
N ALA A 139 17.03 13.64 -5.07
CA ALA A 139 17.05 13.31 -6.49
C ALA A 139 17.28 14.55 -7.38
N ARG A 140 16.76 15.73 -6.99
CA ARG A 140 17.06 17.00 -7.66
C ARG A 140 18.51 17.42 -7.42
N GLN A 141 18.99 17.33 -6.18
CA GLN A 141 20.38 17.63 -5.82
C GLN A 141 21.38 16.73 -6.56
N LEU A 142 21.08 15.43 -6.72
CA LEU A 142 21.91 14.49 -7.50
C LEU A 142 21.98 14.89 -8.97
N ARG A 143 20.87 15.30 -9.59
CA ARG A 143 20.86 15.78 -10.98
C ARG A 143 21.64 17.09 -11.15
N GLU A 144 21.46 18.03 -10.22
CA GLU A 144 22.20 19.30 -10.21
C GLU A 144 23.70 19.08 -10.02
N ALA A 145 24.08 18.23 -9.06
CA ALA A 145 25.48 17.87 -8.84
C ALA A 145 26.10 17.16 -10.06
N GLN A 146 25.33 16.31 -10.75
CA GLN A 146 25.82 15.62 -11.95
C GLN A 146 26.07 16.61 -13.10
N MET A 147 25.18 17.58 -13.32
CA MET A 147 25.38 18.62 -14.34
C MET A 147 26.61 19.49 -14.04
N GLU A 148 26.88 19.80 -12.77
CA GLU A 148 28.06 20.57 -12.39
C GLU A 148 29.36 19.79 -12.60
N ILE A 149 29.37 18.49 -12.29
CA ILE A 149 30.51 17.60 -12.58
C ILE A 149 30.82 17.59 -14.08
N ASP A 150 29.80 17.47 -14.92
CA ASP A 150 29.97 17.40 -16.37
C ASP A 150 30.48 18.74 -16.93
N ARG A 151 30.00 19.87 -16.38
CA ARG A 151 30.48 21.21 -16.73
C ARG A 151 31.96 21.42 -16.36
N LEU A 152 32.37 20.99 -15.17
CA LEU A 152 33.76 21.10 -14.72
C LEU A 152 34.70 20.18 -15.51
N LYS A 153 34.24 18.97 -15.87
CA LYS A 153 34.99 18.07 -16.75
C LYS A 153 35.20 18.69 -18.14
N ALA A 154 34.15 19.23 -18.75
CA ALA A 154 34.24 19.89 -20.05
C ALA A 154 35.20 21.10 -20.01
N LYS A 155 35.18 21.89 -18.94
CA LYS A 155 36.10 23.02 -18.76
C LYS A 155 37.55 22.57 -18.63
N ARG A 156 37.82 21.54 -17.82
CA ARG A 156 39.16 20.97 -17.64
C ARG A 156 39.69 20.33 -18.92
N GLU A 157 38.83 19.67 -19.68
CA GLU A 157 39.19 19.13 -21.00
C GLU A 157 39.51 20.24 -22.00
N ALA A 158 38.77 21.35 -21.99
CA ALA A 158 39.07 22.51 -22.82
C ALA A 158 40.40 23.18 -22.43
N GLU A 159 40.67 23.33 -21.13
CA GLU A 159 41.93 23.86 -20.60
C GLU A 159 43.13 22.96 -20.94
N ASN A 160 43.00 21.64 -20.78
CA ASN A 160 44.03 20.69 -21.18
C ASN A 160 44.27 20.68 -22.69
N ARG A 161 43.21 20.87 -23.50
CA ARG A 161 43.31 20.97 -24.96
C ARG A 161 43.92 22.30 -25.43
N ALA A 162 43.75 23.37 -24.65
CA ALA A 162 44.42 24.65 -24.87
C ALA A 162 45.91 24.58 -24.49
N GLY A 163 46.24 24.01 -23.32
CA GLY A 163 47.62 23.86 -22.86
C GLY A 163 48.49 22.92 -23.71
N SER A 164 47.90 21.98 -24.46
CA SER A 164 48.64 21.13 -25.40
C SER A 164 48.95 21.82 -26.74
N ARG A 165 48.36 22.98 -27.05
CA ARG A 165 48.64 23.73 -28.28
C ARG A 165 49.83 24.68 -28.13
N ASP A 166 50.09 25.16 -26.92
CA ASP A 166 51.21 26.08 -26.64
C ASP A 166 52.57 25.36 -26.49
N GLY A 167 52.60 24.03 -26.52
CA GLY A 167 53.82 23.21 -26.48
C GLY A 167 54.41 22.83 -27.85
N ALA A 168 53.79 23.19 -28.97
CA ALA A 168 54.26 22.80 -30.32
C ALA A 168 55.15 23.85 -31.02
N HIS A 169 55.57 24.89 -30.30
CA HIS A 169 56.48 25.93 -30.81
C HIS A 169 57.63 26.21 -29.83
N ALA A 170 58.33 25.17 -29.36
CA ALA A 170 59.66 25.33 -28.75
C ALA A 170 60.41 23.99 -28.72
N SER A 171 60.96 23.58 -29.87
CA SER A 171 62.27 22.92 -30.08
C SER A 171 62.32 22.27 -31.46
#